data_AF-A0A023ELZ2-F1
#
_entry.id   AF-A0A023ELZ2-F1
#
_cell.length_a   1.000
_cell.length_b   1.000
_cell.length_c   1.000
_cell.angle_alpha   90.00
_cell.angle_beta   90.00
_cell.angle_gamma   90.00
#
_symmetry.space_group_name_H-M   'P 1'
#
loop_
_entity.id
_entity.type
_entity.pdbx_description
1 polymer ?
#
loop_
_entity_poly.entity_id
_entity_poly.type
_entity_poly.pdbx_seq_one_letter_code
_entity_poly.pdbx_strand_id
1 'polypeptide(L)'
;VVFAAEMVLSKGREWHRKCYKCRDCTKTLDSIIACDGPDSDVYCKTCYGKKWGPHGYGFACGSGFLQTDCMTEEQMASQKPSVPIDTTSIKAPAGQGCPRCGGMVFAAEQQLAKGTMWHKKCFNCNECHRPLDSMLACDGPDKEIHCRACYGKLFGPKGFGFGHTPTLVSTEVQGTPFHTEFNPMNGPKAKDGKGCRRCGCTVYEAEKMLSKNLVWHKRCFSCFDCHKSLDSTNLNDGPNGEIYCKGCYGRNYGPRGVGYGIGAGALTMV
;
A
#
# COMPACT_ATOMS: atom_id res chain seq x y z
N VAL A 1 25.72 -13.89 -40.84
CA VAL A 1 25.85 -12.49 -41.30
C VAL A 1 24.73 -11.70 -40.66
N VAL A 2 25.05 -10.77 -39.77
CA VAL A 2 24.05 -9.91 -39.12
C VAL A 2 23.80 -8.72 -40.04
N PHE A 3 22.57 -8.56 -40.54
CA PHE A 3 22.22 -7.42 -41.39
C PHE A 3 22.20 -6.14 -40.55
N ALA A 4 22.70 -5.02 -41.09
CA ALA A 4 22.93 -3.76 -40.37
C ALA A 4 21.69 -3.23 -39.61
N ALA A 5 20.48 -3.54 -40.07
CA ALA A 5 19.24 -3.11 -39.42
C ALA A 5 18.93 -3.86 -38.10
N GLU A 6 19.43 -5.08 -37.91
CA GLU A 6 19.16 -5.94 -36.75
C GLU A 6 20.40 -6.24 -35.90
N MET A 7 21.50 -5.53 -36.12
CA MET A 7 22.73 -5.73 -35.36
C MET A 7 22.72 -4.96 -34.04
N VAL A 8 23.12 -5.64 -32.98
CA VAL A 8 23.45 -5.04 -31.68
C VAL A 8 24.90 -5.38 -31.36
N LEU A 9 25.67 -4.36 -31.00
CA LEU A 9 27.09 -4.49 -30.69
C LEU A 9 27.29 -4.55 -29.17
N SER A 10 28.00 -5.56 -28.70
CA SER A 10 28.43 -5.68 -27.29
C SER A 10 29.88 -6.14 -27.23
N LYS A 11 30.76 -5.31 -26.64
CA LYS A 11 32.23 -5.49 -26.60
C LYS A 11 32.87 -5.98 -27.91
N GLY A 12 32.44 -5.44 -29.05
CA GLY A 12 33.00 -5.79 -30.37
C GLY A 12 32.48 -7.10 -30.97
N ARG A 13 31.46 -7.73 -30.36
CA ARG A 13 30.72 -8.85 -30.96
C ARG A 13 29.37 -8.40 -31.51
N GLU A 14 28.97 -9.02 -32.61
CA GLU A 14 27.73 -8.75 -33.31
C GLU A 14 26.64 -9.75 -32.89
N TRP A 15 25.53 -9.22 -32.39
CA TRP A 15 24.37 -10.00 -31.99
C TRP A 15 23.16 -9.64 -32.85
N HIS A 16 22.29 -10.62 -33.12
CA HIS A 16 20.95 -10.33 -33.63
C HIS A 16 20.09 -9.73 -32.52
N ARG A 17 19.24 -8.73 -32.83
CA ARG A 17 18.27 -8.14 -31.88
C ARG A 17 17.47 -9.20 -31.10
N LYS A 18 17.04 -10.29 -31.75
CA LYS A 18 16.27 -11.38 -31.11
C LYS A 18 17.12 -12.31 -30.23
N CYS A 19 18.42 -12.37 -30.49
CA CYS A 19 19.38 -13.19 -29.74
C CYS A 19 20.01 -12.41 -28.58
N TYR A 20 19.87 -11.09 -28.56
CA TYR A 20 20.39 -10.21 -27.51
C TYR A 20 19.51 -10.27 -26.26
N LYS A 21 19.63 -11.35 -25.51
CA LYS A 21 18.86 -11.63 -24.30
C LYS A 21 19.76 -12.09 -23.17
N CYS A 22 19.34 -11.81 -21.94
CA CYS A 22 20.05 -12.26 -20.76
C CYS A 22 20.11 -13.79 -20.73
N ARG A 23 21.30 -14.36 -20.52
CA ARG A 23 21.48 -15.80 -20.39
C ARG A 23 20.64 -16.41 -19.26
N ASP A 24 20.48 -15.70 -18.14
CA ASP A 24 19.81 -16.22 -16.95
C ASP A 24 18.29 -15.99 -16.94
N CYS A 25 17.86 -14.75 -17.17
CA CYS A 25 16.44 -14.40 -17.07
C CYS A 25 15.73 -14.39 -18.44
N THR A 26 16.44 -14.67 -19.53
CA THR A 26 15.94 -14.70 -20.92
C THR A 26 15.29 -13.40 -21.41
N LYS A 27 15.30 -12.34 -20.59
CA LYS A 27 14.81 -11.02 -20.93
C LYS A 27 15.59 -10.47 -22.10
N THR A 28 14.90 -9.97 -23.12
CA THR A 28 15.51 -9.21 -24.22
C THR A 28 16.15 -7.95 -23.66
N LEU A 29 17.41 -7.73 -24.02
CA LEU A 29 18.19 -6.61 -23.52
C LEU A 29 18.27 -5.53 -24.59
N ASP A 30 18.52 -4.31 -24.13
CA ASP A 30 18.92 -3.19 -24.95
C ASP A 30 20.39 -2.84 -24.63
N SER A 31 21.00 -2.00 -25.46
CA SER A 31 22.41 -1.60 -25.31
C SER A 31 22.72 -0.84 -24.02
N ILE A 32 21.71 -0.44 -23.24
CA ILE A 32 21.86 0.32 -21.99
C ILE A 32 21.84 -0.62 -20.78
N ILE A 33 20.99 -1.66 -20.79
CA ILE A 33 20.78 -2.55 -19.64
C ILE A 33 21.61 -3.85 -19.69
N ALA A 34 22.32 -4.08 -20.79
CA ALA A 34 23.15 -5.26 -21.01
C ALA A 34 24.54 -5.11 -20.36
N CYS A 35 25.03 -6.20 -19.78
CA CYS A 35 26.35 -6.33 -19.20
C CYS A 35 26.99 -7.61 -19.74
N ASP A 36 28.20 -7.51 -20.28
CA ASP A 36 28.95 -8.68 -20.78
C ASP A 36 29.60 -9.43 -19.62
N GLY A 37 29.29 -10.71 -19.51
CA GLY A 37 29.93 -11.63 -18.58
C GLY A 37 31.37 -11.99 -19.00
N PRO A 38 32.23 -12.40 -18.05
CA PRO A 38 33.56 -12.94 -18.35
C PRO A 38 33.51 -14.24 -19.16
N ASP A 39 32.36 -14.93 -19.14
CA ASP A 39 32.01 -16.15 -19.86
C ASP A 39 31.50 -15.91 -21.29
N SER A 40 31.65 -14.68 -21.81
CA SER A 40 31.26 -14.29 -23.17
C SER A 40 29.76 -14.26 -23.48
N ASP A 41 28.92 -14.51 -22.50
CA ASP A 41 27.47 -14.34 -22.58
C ASP A 41 27.04 -12.94 -22.11
N VAL A 42 25.84 -12.54 -22.53
CA VAL A 42 25.25 -11.23 -22.18
C VAL A 42 24.24 -11.41 -21.06
N TYR A 43 24.32 -10.55 -20.06
CA TYR A 43 23.48 -10.56 -18.86
C TYR A 43 22.77 -9.22 -18.68
N CYS A 44 21.64 -9.21 -17.97
CA CYS A 44 21.08 -7.94 -17.50
C CYS A 44 21.88 -7.45 -16.29
N LYS A 45 21.87 -6.13 -16.03
CA LYS A 45 22.51 -5.52 -14.84
C LYS A 45 22.23 -6.27 -13.53
N THR A 46 21.00 -6.73 -13.34
CA THR A 46 20.59 -7.48 -12.14
C THR A 46 21.22 -8.86 -12.06
N CYS A 47 21.23 -9.63 -13.16
CA CYS A 47 21.83 -10.98 -13.18
C CYS A 47 23.36 -10.90 -13.12
N TYR A 48 23.96 -9.96 -13.84
CA TYR A 48 25.40 -9.71 -13.77
C TYR A 48 25.83 -9.32 -12.35
N GLY A 49 25.11 -8.38 -11.72
CA GLY A 49 25.37 -7.97 -10.34
C GLY A 49 25.18 -9.09 -9.31
N LYS A 50 24.25 -10.02 -9.53
CA LYS A 50 24.08 -11.20 -8.66
C LYS A 50 25.26 -12.18 -8.75
N LYS A 51 25.86 -12.34 -9.93
CA LYS A 51 26.93 -13.31 -10.18
C LYS A 51 28.34 -12.78 -9.94
N TRP A 52 28.58 -11.53 -10.33
CA TRP A 52 29.92 -10.91 -10.32
C TRP A 52 29.95 -9.54 -9.64
N GLY A 53 28.82 -9.07 -9.11
CA GLY A 53 28.80 -7.85 -8.31
C GLY A 53 29.49 -8.06 -6.95
N PRO A 54 29.91 -6.97 -6.29
CA PRO A 54 30.46 -7.04 -4.95
C PRO A 54 29.41 -7.62 -3.99
N HIS A 55 29.67 -8.82 -3.47
CA HIS A 55 28.82 -9.43 -2.45
C HIS A 55 28.85 -8.56 -1.18
N GLY A 56 27.70 -8.01 -0.78
CA GLY A 56 27.56 -7.19 0.43
C GLY A 56 27.36 -5.69 0.21
N TYR A 57 27.47 -5.16 -1.02
CA TYR A 57 27.11 -3.76 -1.32
C TYR A 57 26.04 -3.68 -2.41
N GLY A 58 24.80 -3.43 -2.00
CA GLY A 58 23.60 -3.60 -2.81
C GLY A 58 23.47 -2.65 -4.01
N PHE A 59 23.31 -3.23 -5.20
CA PHE A 59 22.70 -2.53 -6.35
C PHE A 59 21.19 -2.78 -6.34
N ALA A 60 20.46 -2.09 -5.47
CA ALA A 60 19.00 -2.09 -5.47
C ALA A 60 18.47 -0.94 -6.33
N CYS A 61 17.98 -1.26 -7.53
CA CYS A 61 17.08 -0.37 -8.26
C CYS A 61 15.65 -0.77 -7.84
N GLY A 62 15.04 -0.01 -6.93
CA GLY A 62 13.66 -0.21 -6.51
C GLY A 62 13.53 -0.94 -5.17
N SER A 63 12.49 -0.55 -4.43
CA SER A 63 12.11 -0.93 -3.08
C SER A 63 11.98 -2.46 -2.89
N GLY A 64 13.10 -3.11 -2.63
CA GLY A 64 13.19 -4.50 -2.22
C GLY A 64 14.28 -4.64 -1.18
N PHE A 65 13.89 -5.04 0.02
CA PHE A 65 14.75 -5.31 1.15
C PHE A 65 15.91 -6.27 0.80
N LEU A 66 17.09 -6.04 1.38
CA LEU A 66 18.35 -6.78 1.19
C LEU A 66 18.19 -8.29 1.39
N GLN A 67 18.43 -9.08 0.35
CA GLN A 67 18.86 -10.49 0.47
C GLN A 67 19.91 -10.78 -0.61
N THR A 68 21.10 -11.20 -0.19
CA THR A 68 22.30 -11.39 -1.03
C THR A 68 22.77 -12.83 -1.12
N ASP A 69 21.98 -13.78 -0.64
CA ASP A 69 22.40 -15.15 -0.45
C ASP A 69 21.43 -16.07 -1.20
N CYS A 70 21.96 -16.79 -2.19
CA CYS A 70 21.28 -17.85 -2.91
C CYS A 70 21.05 -19.04 -1.95
N MET A 71 20.05 -18.89 -1.08
CA MET A 71 19.49 -19.96 -0.25
C MET A 71 18.08 -20.27 -0.79
N THR A 72 17.68 -21.54 -0.80
CA THR A 72 16.27 -21.88 -1.08
C THR A 72 15.39 -21.32 0.04
N GLU A 73 14.12 -20.99 -0.23
CA GLU A 73 13.19 -20.44 0.78
C GLU A 73 13.14 -21.30 2.07
N GLU A 74 13.34 -22.60 1.91
CA GLU A 74 13.38 -23.63 2.97
C GLU A 74 14.60 -23.47 3.89
N GLN A 75 15.77 -23.13 3.34
CA GLN A 75 17.00 -22.89 4.11
C GLN A 75 16.96 -21.55 4.86
N MET A 76 16.31 -20.53 4.28
CA MET A 76 16.09 -19.23 4.93
C MET A 76 15.17 -19.34 6.16
N ALA A 77 14.14 -20.18 6.09
CA ALA A 77 13.24 -20.43 7.22
C ALA A 77 13.92 -21.22 8.36
N SER A 78 14.85 -22.10 8.01
CA SER A 78 15.52 -23.02 8.94
C SER A 78 16.66 -22.36 9.74
N GLN A 79 17.33 -21.34 9.16
CA GLN A 79 18.48 -20.67 9.77
C GLN A 79 18.16 -19.38 10.49
N LYS A 80 16.90 -18.96 10.57
CA LYS A 80 16.51 -17.82 11.39
C LYS A 80 16.18 -18.34 12.79
N PRO A 81 17.11 -18.28 13.78
CA PRO A 81 16.70 -18.42 15.15
C PRO A 81 15.80 -17.23 15.47
N SER A 82 14.48 -17.41 15.35
CA SER A 82 13.50 -16.51 15.94
C SER A 82 13.49 -16.79 17.44
N VAL A 83 14.60 -16.48 18.11
CA VAL A 83 14.57 -16.41 19.56
C VAL A 83 13.60 -15.28 19.91
N PRO A 84 12.50 -15.56 20.62
CA PRO A 84 11.67 -14.49 21.13
C PRO A 84 12.54 -13.67 22.07
N ILE A 85 12.83 -12.42 21.67
CA ILE A 85 13.51 -11.47 22.55
C ILE A 85 12.54 -11.18 23.70
N ASP A 86 12.81 -11.80 24.84
CA ASP A 86 12.08 -11.63 26.09
C ASP A 86 12.52 -10.32 26.76
N THR A 87 11.70 -9.29 26.57
CA THR A 87 11.96 -7.94 27.08
C THR A 87 11.82 -7.82 28.61
N THR A 88 11.52 -8.91 29.32
CA THR A 88 11.34 -8.96 30.79
C THR A 88 12.51 -9.61 31.53
N SER A 89 13.44 -10.25 30.81
CA SER A 89 14.55 -11.02 31.41
C SER A 89 15.53 -10.14 32.18
N ILE A 90 15.79 -8.92 31.68
CA ILE A 90 16.69 -7.95 32.32
C ILE A 90 15.85 -6.80 32.88
N LYS A 91 15.68 -6.78 34.20
CA LYS A 91 14.92 -5.72 34.91
C LYS A 91 15.76 -4.45 35.01
N ALA A 92 15.12 -3.30 34.80
CA ALA A 92 15.78 -2.00 34.93
C ALA A 92 15.68 -1.43 36.35
N PRO A 93 16.59 -0.53 36.77
CA PRO A 93 16.41 0.28 37.97
C PRO A 93 15.18 1.20 37.85
N ALA A 94 14.58 1.56 38.98
CA ALA A 94 13.33 2.30 39.03
C ALA A 94 13.41 3.62 38.22
N GLY A 95 12.55 3.76 37.22
CA GLY A 95 12.47 4.95 36.36
C GLY A 95 13.32 4.92 35.08
N GLN A 96 14.19 3.91 34.90
CA GLN A 96 15.04 3.77 33.71
C GLN A 96 14.68 2.50 32.91
N GLY A 97 13.39 2.18 32.78
CA GLY A 97 12.92 0.97 32.11
C GLY A 97 11.69 1.24 31.29
N CYS A 98 11.33 0.26 30.45
CA CYS A 98 10.07 0.30 29.72
C CYS A 98 8.90 0.29 30.72
N PRO A 99 8.02 1.30 30.72
CA PRO A 99 6.93 1.39 31.69
C PRO A 99 5.89 0.25 31.52
N ARG A 100 5.83 -0.39 30.35
CA ARG A 100 4.87 -1.48 30.08
C ARG A 100 5.34 -2.84 30.60
N CYS A 101 6.64 -3.15 30.49
CA CYS A 101 7.18 -4.47 30.86
C CYS A 101 8.19 -4.43 32.02
N GLY A 102 8.60 -3.24 32.48
CA GLY A 102 9.61 -3.06 33.52
C GLY A 102 11.04 -3.45 33.12
N GLY A 103 11.24 -3.89 31.88
CA GLY A 103 12.53 -4.33 31.37
C GLY A 103 13.45 -3.19 30.94
N MET A 104 14.75 -3.49 30.93
CA MET A 104 15.78 -2.59 30.42
C MET A 104 15.66 -2.45 28.90
N VAL A 105 15.75 -1.21 28.44
CA VAL A 105 15.69 -0.86 27.01
C VAL A 105 17.10 -0.52 26.55
N PHE A 106 17.64 -1.32 25.64
CA PHE A 106 18.97 -1.09 25.04
C PHE A 106 18.87 -0.17 23.83
N ALA A 107 19.97 0.51 23.48
CA ALA A 107 20.03 1.50 22.40
C ALA A 107 19.47 1.01 21.05
N ALA A 108 19.61 -0.29 20.74
CA ALA A 108 19.10 -0.88 19.49
C ALA A 108 17.56 -0.95 19.40
N GLU A 109 16.87 -1.05 20.54
CA GLU A 109 15.41 -1.18 20.64
C GLU A 109 14.72 0.04 21.26
N GLN A 110 15.50 1.08 21.58
CA GLN A 110 15.01 2.25 22.27
C GLN A 110 14.08 3.09 21.40
N GLN A 111 12.89 3.38 21.93
CA GLN A 111 11.98 4.41 21.48
C GLN A 111 11.77 5.40 22.63
N LEU A 112 11.80 6.70 22.33
CA LEU A 112 11.73 7.77 23.32
C LEU A 112 10.36 8.46 23.25
N ALA A 113 9.67 8.52 24.39
CA ALA A 113 8.46 9.34 24.55
C ALA A 113 8.52 10.08 25.89
N LYS A 114 8.47 11.42 25.86
CA LYS A 114 8.56 12.32 27.03
C LYS A 114 9.61 11.91 28.08
N GLY A 115 10.82 11.54 27.62
CA GLY A 115 11.92 11.17 28.51
C GLY A 115 11.84 9.76 29.11
N THR A 116 10.87 8.95 28.70
CA THR A 116 10.80 7.52 29.03
C THR A 116 11.26 6.67 27.86
N MET A 117 11.90 5.55 28.16
CA MET A 117 12.43 4.60 27.19
C MET A 117 11.48 3.42 27.02
N TRP A 118 11.16 3.05 25.79
CA TRP A 118 10.24 1.98 25.44
C TRP A 118 10.92 1.00 24.48
N HIS A 119 10.55 -0.27 24.55
CA HIS A 119 10.90 -1.23 23.49
C HIS A 119 10.04 -0.98 22.26
N LYS A 120 10.59 -1.21 21.06
CA LYS A 120 9.83 -1.18 19.78
C LYS A 120 8.53 -2.00 19.82
N LYS A 121 8.54 -3.17 20.47
CA LYS A 121 7.35 -4.03 20.62
C LYS A 121 6.33 -3.47 21.61
N CYS A 122 6.80 -2.83 22.67
CA CYS A 122 5.95 -2.24 23.72
C CYS A 122 5.41 -0.85 23.32
N PHE A 123 6.01 -0.24 22.30
CA PHE A 123 5.65 1.07 21.77
C PHE A 123 4.45 0.98 20.80
N ASN A 124 3.30 0.65 21.36
CA ASN A 124 2.03 0.55 20.64
C ASN A 124 0.94 1.38 21.34
N CYS A 125 -0.06 1.77 20.57
CA CYS A 125 -1.21 2.51 21.09
C CYS A 125 -1.95 1.67 22.14
N ASN A 126 -2.28 2.24 23.30
CA ASN A 126 -3.04 1.51 24.31
C ASN A 126 -4.45 1.10 23.86
N GLU A 127 -5.07 1.91 22.99
CA GLU A 127 -6.44 1.70 22.52
C GLU A 127 -6.56 0.73 21.34
N CYS A 128 -5.71 0.90 20.33
CA CYS A 128 -5.83 0.15 19.08
C CYS A 128 -4.69 -0.84 18.86
N HIS A 129 -3.76 -0.94 19.80
CA HIS A 129 -2.57 -1.81 19.77
C HIS A 129 -1.70 -1.70 18.51
N ARG A 130 -1.94 -0.68 17.68
CA ARG A 130 -1.15 -0.39 16.50
C ARG A 130 0.27 0.01 16.96
N PRO A 131 1.33 -0.59 16.38
CA PRO A 131 2.69 -0.16 16.65
C PRO A 131 2.86 1.29 16.19
N LEU A 132 3.48 2.11 17.04
CA LEU A 132 3.70 3.51 16.77
C LEU A 132 5.16 3.77 16.43
N ASP A 133 5.39 4.89 15.77
CA ASP A 133 6.72 5.45 15.58
C ASP A 133 6.83 6.70 16.47
N SER A 134 8.05 7.13 16.77
CA SER A 134 8.35 8.30 17.61
C SER A 134 7.61 9.57 17.13
N MET A 135 7.26 9.63 15.84
CA MET A 135 6.53 10.75 15.23
C MET A 135 4.99 10.68 15.35
N LEU A 136 4.43 9.48 15.57
CA LEU A 136 2.99 9.23 15.58
C LEU A 136 2.41 9.00 16.98
N ALA A 137 3.28 8.83 17.97
CA ALA A 137 2.91 8.67 19.36
C ALA A 137 2.57 10.01 20.00
N CYS A 138 1.41 10.04 20.65
CA CYS A 138 0.97 11.12 21.52
C CYS A 138 0.89 10.56 22.94
N ASP A 139 1.52 11.23 23.87
CA ASP A 139 1.47 10.87 25.28
C ASP A 139 0.15 11.33 25.92
N GLY A 140 -0.50 10.41 26.62
CA GLY A 140 -1.68 10.68 27.43
C GLY A 140 -1.32 11.33 28.77
N PRO A 141 -2.26 12.04 29.41
CA PRO A 141 -2.10 12.58 30.77
C PRO A 141 -1.88 11.49 31.84
N ASP A 142 -2.21 10.24 31.52
CA ASP A 142 -2.04 9.02 32.29
C ASP A 142 -0.65 8.35 32.14
N LYS A 143 0.27 8.99 31.41
CA LYS A 143 1.61 8.44 31.05
C LYS A 143 1.56 7.23 30.12
N GLU A 144 0.44 7.00 29.45
CA GLU A 144 0.34 6.01 28.40
C GLU A 144 0.59 6.63 27.01
N ILE A 145 0.78 5.78 26.02
CA ILE A 145 1.01 6.19 24.64
C ILE A 145 -0.21 5.84 23.78
N HIS A 146 -0.70 6.83 23.04
CA HIS A 146 -1.81 6.70 22.12
C HIS A 146 -1.37 7.12 20.72
N CYS A 147 -2.04 6.59 19.70
CA CYS A 147 -1.86 7.11 18.35
C CYS A 147 -2.56 8.47 18.22
N ARG A 148 -2.11 9.33 17.32
CA ARG A 148 -2.74 10.65 17.06
C ARG A 148 -4.27 10.59 16.90
N ALA A 149 -4.78 9.54 16.26
CA ALA A 149 -6.22 9.35 16.07
C ALA A 149 -6.97 8.97 17.37
N CYS A 150 -6.39 8.12 18.21
CA CYS A 150 -6.99 7.73 19.50
C CYS A 150 -6.84 8.84 20.55
N TYR A 151 -5.67 9.47 20.60
CA TYR A 151 -5.43 10.63 21.46
C TYR A 151 -6.44 11.74 21.18
N GLY A 152 -6.65 12.03 19.90
CA GLY A 152 -7.65 12.98 19.45
C GLY A 152 -9.09 12.66 19.85
N LYS A 153 -9.47 11.38 19.82
CA LYS A 153 -10.81 10.93 20.24
C LYS A 153 -11.03 11.02 21.75
N LEU A 154 -10.00 10.69 22.53
CA LEU A 154 -10.09 10.60 23.99
C LEU A 154 -9.87 11.95 24.67
N PHE A 155 -8.85 12.68 24.24
CA PHE A 155 -8.34 13.90 24.89
C PHE A 155 -8.46 15.15 24.02
N GLY A 156 -8.85 15.00 22.74
CA GLY A 156 -9.16 16.14 21.89
C GLY A 156 -10.43 16.86 22.35
N PRO A 157 -10.58 18.15 22.00
CA PRO A 157 -11.80 18.89 22.28
C PRO A 157 -13.00 18.15 21.66
N LYS A 158 -13.93 17.70 22.52
CA LYS A 158 -15.18 17.05 22.10
C LYS A 158 -15.97 18.04 21.24
N GLY A 159 -15.89 17.89 19.91
CA GLY A 159 -16.53 18.79 18.94
C GLY A 159 -15.63 19.23 17.78
N PHE A 160 -14.32 18.99 17.82
CA PHE A 160 -13.44 19.26 16.67
C PHE A 160 -13.27 17.98 15.84
N GLY A 161 -13.92 17.95 14.67
CA GLY A 161 -13.85 16.82 13.76
C GLY A 161 -12.41 16.53 13.34
N PHE A 162 -11.96 15.29 13.56
CA PHE A 162 -10.71 14.77 13.01
C PHE A 162 -10.86 14.52 11.51
N GLY A 163 -10.94 15.61 10.75
CA GLY A 163 -10.80 15.68 9.31
C GLY A 163 -9.80 16.78 8.98
N HIS A 164 -9.00 16.59 7.93
CA HIS A 164 -7.96 17.52 7.48
C HIS A 164 -8.49 18.87 6.94
N THR A 165 -9.67 19.33 7.37
CA THR A 165 -10.31 20.55 6.86
C THR A 165 -10.89 21.36 8.03
N PRO A 166 -10.70 22.70 8.04
CA PRO A 166 -11.28 23.55 9.08
C PRO A 166 -12.80 23.62 8.88
N THR A 167 -13.57 23.08 9.82
CA THR A 167 -15.02 23.27 9.88
C THR A 167 -15.36 24.20 11.04
N LEU A 168 -16.21 25.19 10.76
CA LEU A 168 -16.64 26.25 11.67
C LEU A 168 -17.39 25.66 12.88
N VAL A 169 -17.13 26.22 14.07
CA VAL A 169 -17.73 25.78 15.34
C VAL A 169 -19.11 26.40 15.55
N SER A 170 -20.10 25.60 15.94
CA SER A 170 -21.37 26.09 16.50
C SER A 170 -21.48 25.65 17.95
N THR A 171 -21.72 26.62 18.84
CA THR A 171 -21.59 26.53 20.30
C THR A 171 -22.86 26.04 21.02
N GLU A 172 -23.70 25.25 20.36
CA GLU A 172 -25.00 24.89 20.93
C GLU A 172 -25.07 23.40 21.24
N VAL A 173 -25.30 23.12 22.53
CA VAL A 173 -25.38 21.81 23.16
C VAL A 173 -26.63 21.07 22.67
N GLN A 174 -26.56 20.54 21.46
CA GLN A 174 -27.37 19.41 21.05
C GLN A 174 -26.38 18.39 20.52
N GLY A 175 -26.18 17.32 21.30
CA GLY A 175 -25.27 16.25 20.94
C GLY A 175 -25.53 15.85 19.50
N THR A 176 -24.56 16.12 18.62
CA THR A 176 -24.56 15.51 17.29
C THR A 176 -24.59 14.01 17.55
N PRO A 177 -25.58 13.27 17.01
CA PRO A 177 -25.62 11.84 17.22
C PRO A 177 -24.26 11.30 16.82
N PHE A 178 -23.69 10.52 17.74
CA PHE A 178 -22.52 9.70 17.46
C PHE A 178 -22.65 9.18 16.04
N HIS A 179 -21.55 9.22 15.28
CA HIS A 179 -21.37 8.37 14.12
C HIS A 179 -21.34 6.92 14.65
N THR A 180 -22.48 6.45 15.18
CA THR A 180 -22.86 5.06 15.17
C THR A 180 -22.64 4.63 13.75
N GLU A 181 -21.98 3.49 13.63
CA GLU A 181 -21.74 2.82 12.38
C GLU A 181 -22.97 2.92 11.50
N PHE A 182 -22.96 3.89 10.58
CA PHE A 182 -24.00 4.03 9.58
C PHE A 182 -23.76 2.88 8.63
N ASN A 183 -24.25 1.71 9.03
CA ASN A 183 -24.38 0.57 8.16
C ASN A 183 -25.35 1.03 7.07
N PRO A 184 -24.90 1.36 5.85
CA PRO A 184 -25.71 2.05 4.85
C PRO A 184 -26.88 1.21 4.32
N MET A 185 -27.01 -0.02 4.83
CA MET A 185 -28.08 -0.97 4.57
C MET A 185 -29.31 -0.78 5.48
N ASN A 186 -29.17 -0.11 6.63
CA ASN A 186 -30.25 0.07 7.62
C ASN A 186 -30.64 1.55 7.83
N GLY A 187 -30.44 2.39 6.80
CA GLY A 187 -30.95 3.76 6.81
C GLY A 187 -32.45 3.83 6.48
N PRO A 188 -33.12 4.96 6.77
CA PRO A 188 -34.49 5.18 6.32
C PRO A 188 -34.54 5.09 4.79
N LYS A 189 -35.38 4.18 4.28
CA LYS A 189 -35.62 4.02 2.84
C LYS A 189 -36.29 5.27 2.29
N ALA A 190 -35.80 5.77 1.15
CA ALA A 190 -36.36 6.98 0.52
C ALA A 190 -37.77 6.69 -0.03
N LYS A 191 -38.74 7.59 0.22
CA LYS A 191 -40.14 7.38 -0.16
C LYS A 191 -40.50 7.75 -1.61
N ASP A 192 -39.58 8.33 -2.39
CA ASP A 192 -39.93 8.92 -3.70
C ASP A 192 -38.96 8.58 -4.84
N GLY A 193 -38.33 7.40 -4.83
CA GLY A 193 -37.39 6.98 -5.89
C GLY A 193 -36.11 7.83 -6.02
N LYS A 194 -35.97 8.89 -5.23
CA LYS A 194 -34.80 9.79 -5.11
C LYS A 194 -33.79 9.30 -4.06
N GLY A 195 -33.77 7.99 -3.81
CA GLY A 195 -32.80 7.35 -2.92
C GLY A 195 -31.52 6.96 -3.65
N CYS A 196 -30.53 6.51 -2.90
CA CYS A 196 -29.32 5.94 -3.47
C CYS A 196 -29.66 4.73 -4.32
N ARG A 197 -29.19 4.66 -5.56
CA ARG A 197 -29.45 3.51 -6.45
C ARG A 197 -28.99 2.17 -5.87
N ARG A 198 -27.93 2.18 -5.04
CA ARG A 198 -27.30 0.97 -4.51
C ARG A 198 -27.93 0.43 -3.22
N CYS A 199 -28.25 1.31 -2.28
CA CYS A 199 -28.80 0.90 -0.98
C CYS A 199 -30.25 1.31 -0.77
N GLY A 200 -30.86 2.10 -1.68
CA GLY A 200 -32.23 2.57 -1.58
C GLY A 200 -32.50 3.57 -0.45
N CYS A 201 -31.49 3.89 0.37
CA CYS A 201 -31.61 4.83 1.48
C CYS A 201 -31.61 6.29 0.98
N THR A 202 -32.18 7.19 1.77
CA THR A 202 -32.15 8.63 1.49
C THR A 202 -30.71 9.13 1.40
N VAL A 203 -30.44 9.98 0.42
CA VAL A 203 -29.14 10.62 0.24
C VAL A 203 -29.28 12.08 0.63
N TYR A 204 -28.57 12.49 1.69
CA TYR A 204 -28.53 13.88 2.13
C TYR A 204 -27.59 14.69 1.23
N GLU A 205 -27.83 16.00 1.10
CA GLU A 205 -27.07 16.87 0.19
C GLU A 205 -25.55 16.84 0.45
N ALA A 206 -25.13 16.65 1.70
CA ALA A 206 -23.72 16.53 2.08
C ALA A 206 -23.01 15.28 1.48
N GLU A 207 -23.75 14.20 1.23
CA GLU A 207 -23.23 12.91 0.73
C GLU A 207 -23.63 12.61 -0.72
N LYS A 208 -24.30 13.55 -1.36
CA LYS A 208 -24.91 13.38 -2.67
C LYS A 208 -23.86 13.38 -3.79
N MET A 209 -23.80 12.26 -4.50
CA MET A 209 -23.08 12.10 -5.75
C MET A 209 -24.09 11.86 -6.88
N LEU A 210 -23.84 12.45 -8.04
CA LEU A 210 -24.75 12.42 -9.20
C LEU A 210 -24.10 11.68 -10.37
N SER A 211 -24.86 10.79 -11.02
CA SER A 211 -24.46 10.08 -12.24
C SER A 211 -25.65 9.95 -13.18
N LYS A 212 -25.63 10.63 -14.34
CA LYS A 212 -26.72 10.64 -15.35
C LYS A 212 -28.14 10.62 -14.74
N ASN A 213 -28.42 11.51 -13.78
CA ASN A 213 -29.69 11.68 -13.05
C ASN A 213 -30.00 10.66 -11.92
N LEU A 214 -29.07 9.76 -11.60
CA LEU A 214 -29.13 8.89 -10.43
C LEU A 214 -28.37 9.51 -9.26
N VAL A 215 -28.90 9.31 -8.06
CA VAL A 215 -28.32 9.79 -6.81
C VAL A 215 -27.62 8.63 -6.10
N TRP A 216 -26.45 8.92 -5.52
CA TRP A 216 -25.62 7.94 -4.83
C TRP A 216 -25.03 8.56 -3.56
N HIS A 217 -24.79 7.76 -2.52
CA HIS A 217 -23.90 8.18 -1.42
C HIS A 217 -22.45 8.17 -1.88
N LYS A 218 -21.60 9.04 -1.33
CA LYS A 218 -20.13 9.01 -1.55
C LYS A 218 -19.52 7.62 -1.35
N ARG A 219 -20.01 6.86 -0.37
CA ARG A 219 -19.54 5.50 -0.07
C ARG A 219 -20.13 4.43 -0.99
N CYS A 220 -21.35 4.63 -1.49
CA CYS A 220 -21.97 3.75 -2.49
C CYS A 220 -21.45 4.00 -3.91
N PHE A 221 -20.80 5.16 -4.11
CA PHE A 221 -20.22 5.59 -5.37
C PHE A 221 -18.91 4.86 -5.67
N SER A 222 -19.01 3.58 -6.01
CA SER A 222 -17.87 2.72 -6.31
C SER A 222 -18.15 1.80 -7.50
N CYS A 223 -17.10 1.42 -8.21
CA CYS A 223 -17.19 0.53 -9.37
C CYS A 223 -17.91 -0.77 -9.03
N PHE A 224 -18.81 -1.23 -9.90
CA PHE A 224 -19.49 -2.52 -9.73
C PHE A 224 -18.53 -3.71 -9.72
N ASP A 225 -17.51 -3.72 -10.58
CA ASP A 225 -16.62 -4.89 -10.71
C ASP A 225 -15.47 -4.90 -9.70
N CYS A 226 -14.81 -3.76 -9.48
CA CYS A 226 -13.59 -3.70 -8.67
C CYS A 226 -13.79 -3.03 -7.31
N HIS A 227 -15.01 -2.59 -7.01
CA HIS A 227 -15.39 -1.90 -5.76
C HIS A 227 -14.54 -0.68 -5.38
N LYS A 228 -13.70 -0.21 -6.30
CA LYS A 228 -12.92 1.03 -6.13
C LYS A 228 -13.88 2.21 -6.05
N SER A 229 -13.72 3.04 -5.02
CA SER A 229 -14.45 4.30 -4.91
C SER A 229 -14.16 5.18 -6.11
N LEU A 230 -15.21 5.71 -6.71
CA LEU A 230 -15.14 6.58 -7.88
C LEU A 230 -15.29 8.03 -7.44
N ASP A 231 -14.99 8.93 -8.36
CA ASP A 231 -15.19 10.37 -8.23
C ASP A 231 -15.88 10.88 -9.50
N SER A 232 -16.35 12.13 -9.47
CA SER A 232 -17.04 12.77 -10.60
C SER A 232 -16.23 12.76 -11.91
N THR A 233 -14.91 12.58 -11.85
CA THR A 233 -13.97 12.65 -12.98
C THR A 233 -13.56 11.26 -13.51
N ASN A 234 -13.73 10.20 -12.71
CA ASN A 234 -13.28 8.84 -13.04
C ASN A 234 -14.40 7.79 -13.13
N LEU A 235 -15.65 8.22 -13.10
CA LEU A 235 -16.83 7.38 -13.31
C LEU A 235 -17.12 7.17 -14.81
N ASN A 236 -17.66 6.01 -15.16
CA ASN A 236 -18.32 5.75 -16.44
C ASN A 236 -19.62 4.99 -16.18
N ASP A 237 -20.74 5.50 -16.72
CA ASP A 237 -22.04 4.85 -16.59
C ASP A 237 -22.18 3.69 -17.57
N GLY A 238 -22.42 2.49 -17.05
CA GLY A 238 -22.76 1.32 -17.82
C GLY A 238 -24.18 1.37 -18.41
N PRO A 239 -24.43 0.66 -19.52
CA PRO A 239 -25.77 0.58 -20.13
C PRO A 239 -26.82 -0.10 -19.22
N ASN A 240 -26.39 -0.81 -18.18
CA ASN A 240 -27.23 -1.41 -17.15
C ASN A 240 -27.63 -0.45 -16.01
N GLY A 241 -27.19 0.82 -16.04
CA GLY A 241 -27.44 1.79 -14.98
C GLY A 241 -26.56 1.61 -13.74
N GLU A 242 -25.49 0.80 -13.84
CA GLU A 242 -24.43 0.69 -12.84
C GLU A 242 -23.24 1.59 -13.21
N ILE A 243 -22.37 1.86 -12.24
CA ILE A 243 -21.19 2.71 -12.43
C ILE A 243 -19.90 1.89 -12.44
N TYR A 244 -18.98 2.25 -13.33
CA TYR A 244 -17.72 1.57 -13.56
C TYR A 244 -16.54 2.55 -13.53
N CYS A 245 -15.36 2.06 -13.15
CA CYS A 245 -14.12 2.83 -13.36
C CYS A 245 -13.73 2.78 -14.85
N LYS A 246 -12.91 3.73 -15.32
CA LYS A 246 -12.38 3.76 -16.70
C LYS A 246 -11.82 2.41 -17.16
N GLY A 247 -11.05 1.73 -16.31
CA GLY A 247 -10.44 0.44 -16.63
C GLY A 247 -11.46 -0.70 -16.79
N CYS A 248 -12.44 -0.79 -15.89
CA CYS A 248 -13.50 -1.80 -15.98
C CYS A 248 -14.47 -1.51 -17.14
N TYR A 249 -14.82 -0.23 -17.34
CA TYR A 249 -15.67 0.18 -18.44
C TYR A 249 -15.03 -0.12 -19.80
N GLY A 250 -13.75 0.19 -19.98
CA GLY A 250 -13.01 -0.15 -21.20
C GLY A 250 -12.89 -1.66 -21.42
N ARG A 251 -12.77 -2.46 -20.36
CA ARG A 251 -12.70 -3.92 -20.45
C ARG A 251 -14.04 -4.57 -20.86
N ASN A 252 -15.15 -4.05 -20.33
CA ASN A 252 -16.46 -4.65 -20.52
C ASN A 252 -17.24 -4.07 -21.71
N TYR A 253 -17.09 -2.77 -21.96
CA TYR A 253 -17.86 -2.00 -22.95
C TYR A 253 -16.99 -1.23 -23.94
N GLY A 254 -15.66 -1.24 -23.76
CA GLY A 254 -14.76 -0.74 -24.80
C GLY A 254 -14.84 -1.60 -26.06
N PRO A 255 -14.44 -1.06 -27.21
CA PRO A 255 -14.43 -1.81 -28.47
C PRO A 255 -13.61 -3.09 -28.30
N ARG A 256 -14.29 -4.24 -28.32
CA ARG A 256 -13.65 -5.56 -28.42
C ARG A 256 -13.26 -5.76 -29.87
N GLY A 257 -12.09 -5.25 -30.26
CA GLY A 257 -11.65 -5.32 -31.64
C GLY A 257 -10.16 -5.09 -31.82
N VAL A 258 -9.49 -6.16 -32.24
CA VAL A 258 -8.21 -6.22 -32.97
C VAL A 258 -7.15 -5.20 -32.55
N GLY A 259 -6.40 -5.56 -31.51
CA GLY A 259 -5.03 -5.10 -31.44
C GLY A 259 -4.29 -5.58 -32.68
N TYR A 260 -3.84 -4.65 -33.51
CA TYR A 260 -2.61 -4.86 -34.29
C TYR A 260 -1.50 -5.14 -33.28
N GLY A 261 -1.33 -6.42 -32.97
CA GLY A 261 -0.29 -6.90 -32.08
C GLY A 261 1.05 -6.86 -32.79
N ILE A 262 1.82 -5.79 -32.55
CA ILE A 262 3.26 -5.97 -32.41
C ILE A 262 3.46 -6.51 -31.00
N GLY A 263 3.35 -7.82 -30.84
CA GLY A 263 3.53 -8.45 -29.53
C GLY A 263 2.84 -9.80 -29.45
N ALA A 264 3.65 -10.86 -29.51
CA ALA A 264 3.22 -12.22 -29.27
C ALA A 264 2.68 -12.36 -27.84
N GLY A 265 1.37 -12.57 -27.73
CA GLY A 265 0.70 -13.00 -26.51
C GLY A 265 -0.43 -13.94 -26.91
N ALA A 266 -0.26 -15.22 -26.60
CA ALA A 266 -1.24 -16.26 -26.91
C ALA A 266 -2.60 -15.92 -26.30
N LEU A 267 -3.64 -16.01 -27.13
CA LEU A 267 -5.02 -15.96 -26.71
C LEU A 267 -5.37 -17.30 -26.05
N THR A 268 -5.66 -17.30 -24.75
CA THR A 268 -6.46 -18.39 -24.15
C THR A 268 -7.93 -18.07 -24.38
N MET A 269 -8.55 -18.75 -25.35
CA MET A 269 -9.98 -19.04 -25.30
C MET A 269 -10.14 -20.48 -24.83
N VAL A 270 -10.78 -20.64 -23.67
CA VAL A 270 -12.00 -21.42 -23.34
C VAL A 270 -12.08 -21.47 -21.83
#